data_AF-A0A7S2NET1-F1
#
_entry.id   AF-A0A7S2NET1-F1
#
_cell.length_a   1.000
_cell.length_b   1.000
_cell.length_c   1.000
_cell.angle_alpha   90.00
_cell.angle_beta   90.00
_cell.angle_gamma   90.00
#
_symmetry.space_group_name_H-M   'P 1'
#
loop_
_entity.id
_entity.type
_entity.pdbx_description
1 polymer ?
#
loop_
_entity_poly.entity_id
_entity_poly.type
_entity_poly.pdbx_seq_one_letter_code
_entity_poly.pdbx_strand_id
1 'polypeptide(L)'
;ARSAGSFHRSVHRLTCFTNEARKSRMSEHQRRSRTRKGSQDGGSRNSLIGQAKSEVNRIFYATGLQPRSAASAKLLAQRIRGERLSMREQLFLILEEPTSGATARAVSLAVRTVTLLATGFSILESIPQLIDQTGPQAWLIANAIFFSIFTFEACARVACYVPFHRAFADGFIWLDILTVVPFLVSLLAIAARGLPLLSSAEQWQRVLEAFGSIRLLKLCRYDEGAGLLWRAFSRSVAQLYVPLFMLLILVASCSTVLFHLEYDDAIDTCGVAWRAAGVSADFLYQQPAVSWDCDVCLNMTTSTTAVVRDLCRTCKGYPPGHPECAGVPF
;
A
#
# COMPACT_ATOMS: atom_id res chain seq x y z
N ALA A 1 -5.90 -42.68 -7.57
CA ALA A 1 -6.92 -42.22 -8.54
C ALA A 1 -8.36 -42.61 -8.13
N ARG A 2 -8.82 -42.21 -6.93
CA ARG A 2 -10.23 -42.33 -6.49
C ARG A 2 -10.52 -41.28 -5.41
N SER A 3 -10.81 -40.02 -5.79
CA SER A 3 -11.43 -39.01 -4.90
C SER A 3 -11.80 -37.72 -5.65
N ALA A 4 -12.64 -37.81 -6.69
CA ALA A 4 -13.09 -36.63 -7.44
C ALA A 4 -14.59 -36.62 -7.78
N GLY A 5 -15.38 -37.53 -7.18
CA GLY A 5 -16.77 -37.78 -7.61
C GLY A 5 -17.90 -37.19 -6.75
N SER A 6 -17.61 -36.58 -5.59
CA SER A 6 -18.66 -36.31 -4.59
C SER A 6 -19.29 -34.90 -4.67
N PHE A 7 -18.59 -33.91 -5.25
CA PHE A 7 -19.02 -32.51 -5.13
C PHE A 7 -20.10 -32.07 -6.14
N HIS A 8 -20.30 -32.82 -7.24
CA HIS A 8 -21.21 -32.42 -8.32
C HIS A 8 -22.69 -32.82 -8.09
N ARG A 9 -22.99 -33.66 -7.08
CA ARG A 9 -24.38 -34.09 -6.80
C ARG A 9 -25.16 -33.18 -5.85
N SER A 10 -24.50 -32.33 -5.05
CA SER A 10 -25.20 -31.46 -4.09
C SER A 10 -25.81 -30.20 -4.72
N VAL A 11 -25.31 -29.74 -5.87
CA VAL A 11 -25.84 -28.51 -6.51
C VAL A 11 -27.15 -28.77 -7.26
N HIS A 12 -27.39 -30.00 -7.72
CA HIS A 12 -28.59 -30.34 -8.49
C HIS A 12 -29.84 -30.63 -7.64
N ARG A 13 -29.70 -30.78 -6.31
CA ARG A 13 -30.85 -31.01 -5.40
C ARG A 13 -31.50 -29.74 -4.87
N LEU A 14 -30.82 -28.59 -4.94
CA LEU A 14 -31.35 -27.31 -4.44
C LEU A 14 -32.24 -26.58 -5.46
N THR A 15 -32.15 -26.91 -6.75
CA THR A 15 -32.96 -26.29 -7.81
C THR A 15 -34.36 -26.88 -7.98
N CYS A 16 -34.65 -28.08 -7.45
CA CYS A 16 -35.99 -28.67 -7.52
C CYS A 16 -36.94 -28.25 -6.39
N PHE A 17 -36.43 -27.85 -5.21
CA PHE A 17 -37.29 -27.54 -4.07
C PHE A 17 -37.92 -26.13 -4.10
N THR A 18 -37.42 -25.23 -4.96
CA THR A 18 -37.89 -23.84 -5.02
C THR A 18 -39.03 -23.61 -6.02
N ASN A 19 -39.33 -24.59 -6.88
CA ASN A 19 -40.37 -24.43 -7.91
C ASN A 19 -41.78 -24.85 -7.46
N GLU A 20 -41.93 -25.72 -6.46
CA GLU A 20 -43.27 -26.10 -5.95
C GLU A 20 -43.85 -25.12 -4.93
N ALA A 21 -43.01 -24.41 -4.15
CA ALA A 21 -43.49 -23.46 -3.14
C ALA A 21 -44.03 -22.13 -3.73
N ARG A 22 -43.82 -21.88 -5.03
CA ARG A 22 -44.23 -20.63 -5.70
C ARG A 22 -45.65 -20.69 -6.29
N LYS A 23 -46.22 -21.88 -6.48
CA LYS A 23 -47.56 -22.06 -7.09
C LYS A 23 -48.73 -21.96 -6.10
N SER A 24 -48.49 -22.05 -4.80
CA SER A 24 -49.55 -22.11 -3.77
C SER A 24 -49.78 -20.80 -3.00
N ARG A 25 -48.95 -19.76 -3.14
CA ARG A 25 -49.15 -18.45 -2.46
C ARG A 25 -49.77 -17.35 -3.33
N MET A 26 -50.01 -17.62 -4.61
CA MET A 26 -50.50 -16.60 -5.55
C MET A 26 -52.02 -16.56 -5.66
N SER A 27 -52.75 -17.53 -5.10
CA SER A 27 -54.23 -17.57 -5.12
C SER A 27 -54.91 -16.86 -3.94
N GLU A 28 -54.18 -16.52 -2.87
CA GLU A 28 -54.81 -16.00 -1.63
C GLU A 28 -54.63 -14.49 -1.42
N HIS A 29 -53.66 -13.86 -2.10
CA HIS A 29 -53.41 -12.42 -1.97
C HIS A 29 -54.20 -11.54 -2.95
N GLN A 30 -54.89 -12.11 -3.92
CA GLN A 30 -55.63 -11.35 -4.93
C GLN A 30 -57.09 -11.04 -4.54
N ARG A 31 -57.54 -11.46 -3.34
CA ARG A 31 -58.91 -11.22 -2.85
C ARG A 31 -59.05 -10.11 -1.81
N ARG A 32 -57.96 -9.49 -1.32
CA ARG A 32 -58.00 -8.47 -0.25
C ARG A 32 -57.65 -7.03 -0.64
N SER A 33 -57.26 -6.74 -1.89
CA SER A 33 -56.72 -5.42 -2.27
C SER A 33 -57.69 -4.50 -3.02
N ARG A 34 -58.99 -4.78 -3.06
CA ARG A 34 -59.98 -3.92 -3.77
C ARG A 34 -60.57 -2.76 -2.96
N THR A 35 -60.20 -2.58 -1.69
CA THR A 35 -60.77 -1.53 -0.84
C THR A 35 -59.71 -0.76 -0.07
N ARG A 36 -58.99 0.14 -0.76
CA ARG A 36 -58.51 1.45 -0.24
C ARG A 36 -57.62 2.13 -1.29
N LYS A 37 -58.26 2.86 -2.20
CA LYS A 37 -57.63 3.93 -2.97
C LYS A 37 -57.75 5.19 -2.12
N GLY A 38 -56.63 5.75 -1.68
CA GLY A 38 -56.61 7.03 -0.98
C GLY A 38 -55.29 7.33 -0.32
N SER A 39 -54.43 8.08 -1.03
CA SER A 39 -53.39 8.95 -0.47
C SER A 39 -52.23 8.30 0.29
N GLN A 40 -51.20 7.78 -0.40
CA GLN A 40 -49.91 7.41 0.22
C GLN A 40 -48.74 7.17 -0.77
N ASP A 41 -48.53 8.03 -1.77
CA ASP A 41 -47.49 7.78 -2.79
C ASP A 41 -46.04 8.12 -2.38
N GLY A 42 -45.81 8.68 -1.18
CA GLY A 42 -44.46 8.97 -0.66
C GLY A 42 -43.81 7.83 0.15
N GLY A 43 -44.61 6.98 0.81
CA GLY A 43 -44.12 5.94 1.73
C GLY A 43 -43.78 4.60 1.07
N SER A 44 -44.44 4.28 -0.06
CA SER A 44 -44.33 2.98 -0.72
C SER A 44 -42.96 2.75 -1.40
N ARG A 45 -42.30 3.81 -1.88
CA ARG A 45 -40.96 3.72 -2.48
C ARG A 45 -39.90 3.34 -1.45
N ASN A 46 -39.96 3.90 -0.24
CA ASN A 46 -38.99 3.58 0.82
C ASN A 46 -39.21 2.17 1.38
N SER A 47 -40.46 1.67 1.43
CA SER A 47 -40.73 0.29 1.86
C SER A 47 -40.27 -0.74 0.84
N LEU A 48 -40.41 -0.48 -0.46
CA LEU A 48 -39.92 -1.36 -1.54
C LEU A 48 -38.39 -1.42 -1.58
N ILE A 49 -37.70 -0.28 -1.39
CA ILE A 49 -36.24 -0.25 -1.29
C ILE A 49 -35.76 -1.02 -0.05
N GLY A 50 -36.47 -0.89 1.07
CA GLY A 50 -36.20 -1.64 2.30
C GLY A 50 -36.38 -3.15 2.13
N GLN A 51 -37.48 -3.59 1.50
CA GLN A 51 -37.72 -5.01 1.22
C GLN A 51 -36.69 -5.59 0.25
N ALA A 52 -36.34 -4.87 -0.82
CA ALA A 52 -35.31 -5.30 -1.76
C ALA A 52 -33.93 -5.43 -1.09
N LYS A 53 -33.55 -4.51 -0.19
CA LYS A 53 -32.32 -4.65 0.61
C LYS A 53 -32.37 -5.87 1.53
N SER A 54 -33.53 -6.17 2.13
CA SER A 54 -33.69 -7.30 3.04
C SER A 54 -33.60 -8.66 2.34
N GLU A 55 -34.18 -8.78 1.13
CA GLU A 55 -34.06 -10.00 0.32
C GLU A 55 -32.64 -10.22 -0.17
N VAL A 56 -31.99 -9.15 -0.65
CA VAL A 56 -30.61 -9.20 -1.11
C VAL A 56 -29.68 -9.64 0.03
N ASN A 57 -29.83 -9.09 1.23
CA ASN A 57 -29.09 -9.55 2.40
C ASN A 57 -29.38 -11.02 2.72
N ARG A 58 -30.65 -11.46 2.71
CA ARG A 58 -30.98 -12.88 2.95
C ARG A 58 -30.31 -13.82 1.96
N ILE A 59 -30.29 -13.47 0.67
CA ILE A 59 -29.65 -14.28 -0.37
C ILE A 59 -28.14 -14.34 -0.14
N PHE A 60 -27.51 -13.22 0.23
CA PHE A 60 -26.08 -13.18 0.54
C PHE A 60 -25.71 -13.98 1.80
N TYR A 61 -26.51 -13.88 2.87
CA TYR A 61 -26.33 -14.71 4.06
C TYR A 61 -26.52 -16.21 3.77
N ALA A 62 -27.49 -16.57 2.92
CA ALA A 62 -27.74 -17.97 2.55
C ALA A 62 -26.66 -18.56 1.63
N THR A 63 -26.02 -17.72 0.81
CA THR A 63 -24.98 -18.16 -0.14
C THR A 63 -23.56 -18.02 0.39
N GLY A 64 -23.38 -17.36 1.54
CA GLY A 64 -22.06 -17.05 2.11
C GLY A 64 -21.25 -16.05 1.28
N LEU A 65 -21.88 -15.40 0.29
CA LEU A 65 -21.25 -14.40 -0.57
C LEU A 65 -21.31 -13.04 0.14
N GLN A 66 -20.17 -12.48 0.56
CA GLN A 66 -20.11 -11.09 1.02
C GLN A 66 -19.66 -10.19 -0.14
N PRO A 67 -20.57 -9.45 -0.79
CA PRO A 67 -20.19 -8.63 -1.92
C PRO A 67 -19.26 -7.50 -1.47
N ARG A 68 -18.11 -7.38 -2.13
CA ARG A 68 -17.08 -6.38 -1.77
C ARG A 68 -17.55 -4.93 -2.02
N SER A 69 -18.39 -4.73 -3.04
CA SER A 69 -18.94 -3.44 -3.42
C SER A 69 -20.46 -3.50 -3.61
N ALA A 70 -21.13 -2.36 -3.41
CA ALA A 70 -22.58 -2.25 -3.67
C ALA A 70 -22.92 -2.50 -5.16
N ALA A 71 -21.98 -2.21 -6.08
CA ALA A 71 -22.14 -2.49 -7.50
C ALA A 71 -22.10 -4.00 -7.77
N SER A 72 -21.12 -4.71 -7.22
CA SER A 72 -21.02 -6.17 -7.32
C SER A 72 -22.24 -6.86 -6.70
N ALA A 73 -22.72 -6.36 -5.56
CA ALA A 73 -23.94 -6.86 -4.91
C ALA A 73 -25.16 -6.79 -5.84
N LYS A 74 -25.32 -5.65 -6.52
CA LYS A 74 -26.43 -5.43 -7.46
C LYS A 74 -26.33 -6.38 -8.66
N LEU A 75 -25.15 -6.51 -9.27
CA LEU A 75 -24.94 -7.36 -10.44
C LEU A 75 -25.09 -8.85 -10.11
N LEU A 76 -24.61 -9.31 -8.94
CA LEU A 76 -24.84 -10.67 -8.46
C LEU A 76 -26.34 -10.94 -8.27
N ALA A 77 -27.08 -10.00 -7.67
CA ALA A 77 -28.52 -10.13 -7.51
C ALA A 77 -29.25 -10.21 -8.86
N GLN A 78 -28.83 -9.42 -9.86
CA GLN A 78 -29.34 -9.52 -11.23
C GLN A 78 -29.05 -10.89 -11.86
N ARG A 79 -27.84 -11.41 -11.68
CA ARG A 79 -27.45 -12.75 -12.14
C ARG A 79 -28.33 -13.85 -11.55
N ILE A 80 -28.58 -13.79 -10.23
CA ILE A 80 -29.41 -14.76 -9.52
C ILE A 80 -30.87 -14.68 -9.98
N ARG A 81 -31.35 -13.49 -10.33
CA ARG A 81 -32.68 -13.30 -10.95
C ARG A 81 -32.79 -13.82 -12.39
N GLY A 82 -31.69 -14.27 -13.00
CA GLY A 82 -31.66 -14.74 -14.38
C GLY A 82 -31.66 -13.62 -15.42
N GLU A 83 -31.39 -12.38 -15.01
CA GLU A 83 -31.21 -11.26 -15.94
C GLU A 83 -29.90 -11.44 -16.72
N ARG A 84 -29.91 -11.14 -18.03
CA ARG A 84 -28.70 -11.19 -18.86
C ARG A 84 -27.81 -9.99 -18.55
N LEU A 85 -26.59 -10.26 -18.06
CA LEU A 85 -25.56 -9.25 -17.84
C LEU A 85 -24.84 -8.93 -19.16
N SER A 86 -24.53 -7.66 -19.37
CA SER A 86 -23.65 -7.22 -20.46
C SER A 86 -22.24 -7.81 -20.30
N MET A 87 -21.50 -7.98 -21.40
CA MET A 87 -20.12 -8.49 -21.36
C MET A 87 -19.22 -7.67 -20.43
N ARG A 88 -19.42 -6.36 -20.35
CA ARG A 88 -18.68 -5.47 -19.43
C ARG A 88 -19.02 -5.74 -17.97
N GLU A 89 -20.30 -5.98 -17.67
CA GLU A 89 -20.77 -6.29 -16.32
C GLU A 89 -20.31 -7.69 -15.88
N GLN A 90 -20.25 -8.65 -16.81
CA GLN A 90 -19.67 -9.96 -16.56
C GLN A 90 -18.18 -9.87 -16.28
N LEU A 91 -17.44 -9.09 -17.07
CA LEU A 91 -16.01 -8.88 -16.86
C LEU A 91 -15.74 -8.15 -15.54
N PHE A 92 -16.52 -7.12 -15.21
CA PHE A 92 -16.50 -6.45 -13.91
C PHE A 92 -16.68 -7.46 -12.77
N LEU A 93 -17.70 -8.32 -12.87
CA LEU A 93 -18.02 -9.31 -11.85
C LEU A 93 -16.90 -10.35 -11.68
N ILE A 94 -16.22 -10.74 -12.77
CA ILE A 94 -15.09 -11.67 -12.75
C ILE A 94 -13.84 -11.04 -12.13
N LEU A 95 -13.57 -9.76 -12.42
CA LEU A 95 -12.37 -9.04 -11.96
C LEU A 95 -12.49 -8.48 -10.53
N GLU A 96 -13.72 -8.17 -10.11
CA GLU A 96 -14.02 -7.55 -8.81
C GLU A 96 -14.32 -8.61 -7.74
N GLU A 97 -15.06 -9.66 -8.09
CA GLU A 97 -15.57 -10.65 -7.15
C GLU A 97 -14.99 -12.05 -7.41
N PRO A 98 -13.98 -12.49 -6.64
CA PRO A 98 -13.32 -13.79 -6.84
C PRO A 98 -14.29 -14.96 -6.63
N THR A 99 -15.34 -14.76 -5.84
CA THR A 99 -16.31 -15.80 -5.47
C THR A 99 -17.39 -16.04 -6.53
N SER A 100 -17.46 -15.19 -7.56
CA SER A 100 -18.56 -15.18 -8.54
C SER A 100 -18.63 -16.39 -9.47
N GLY A 101 -17.54 -17.15 -9.60
CA GLY A 101 -17.48 -18.37 -10.41
C GLY A 101 -16.10 -19.01 -10.44
N ALA A 102 -15.98 -20.19 -11.03
CA ALA A 102 -14.70 -20.92 -11.15
C ALA A 102 -13.65 -20.12 -11.94
N THR A 103 -14.07 -19.42 -13.00
CA THR A 103 -13.20 -18.56 -13.80
C THR A 103 -12.70 -17.36 -13.00
N ALA A 104 -13.57 -16.71 -12.22
CA ALA A 104 -13.19 -15.60 -11.35
C ALA A 104 -12.19 -16.02 -10.27
N ARG A 105 -12.36 -17.23 -9.71
CA ARG A 105 -11.38 -17.81 -8.77
C ARG A 105 -10.04 -18.06 -9.43
N ALA A 106 -10.03 -18.64 -10.64
CA ALA A 106 -8.80 -18.92 -11.37
C ALA A 106 -8.05 -17.63 -11.73
N VAL A 107 -8.74 -16.61 -12.23
CA VAL A 107 -8.16 -15.29 -12.55
C VAL A 107 -7.63 -14.63 -11.28
N SER A 108 -8.41 -14.63 -10.20
CA SER A 108 -7.99 -14.02 -8.94
C SER A 108 -6.78 -14.73 -8.33
N LEU A 109 -6.72 -16.06 -8.41
CA LEU A 109 -5.55 -16.83 -7.98
C LEU A 109 -4.33 -16.51 -8.85
N ALA A 110 -4.49 -16.42 -10.17
CA ALA A 110 -3.42 -16.09 -11.10
C ALA A 110 -2.85 -14.68 -10.84
N VAL A 111 -3.69 -13.68 -10.61
CA VAL A 111 -3.19 -12.32 -10.30
C VAL A 111 -2.46 -12.29 -8.96
N ARG A 112 -2.98 -12.99 -7.94
CA ARG A 112 -2.31 -13.11 -6.63
C ARG A 112 -0.93 -13.75 -6.76
N THR A 113 -0.82 -14.86 -7.52
CA THR A 113 0.46 -15.55 -7.71
C THR A 113 1.44 -14.70 -8.50
N VAL A 114 1.00 -14.05 -9.58
CA VAL A 114 1.85 -13.11 -10.34
C VAL A 114 2.32 -11.95 -9.47
N THR A 115 1.46 -11.41 -8.60
CA THR A 115 1.83 -10.34 -7.66
C THR A 115 2.90 -10.78 -6.66
N LEU A 116 2.75 -11.97 -6.08
CA LEU A 116 3.74 -12.54 -5.17
C LEU A 116 5.07 -12.81 -5.87
N LEU A 117 5.03 -13.38 -7.08
CA LEU A 117 6.22 -13.61 -7.90
C LEU A 117 6.93 -12.29 -8.21
N ALA A 118 6.21 -11.29 -8.73
CA ALA A 118 6.77 -9.98 -9.05
C ALA A 118 7.45 -9.32 -7.84
N THR A 119 6.84 -9.42 -6.65
CA THR A 119 7.45 -8.89 -5.42
C THR A 119 8.70 -9.70 -5.04
N GLY A 120 8.66 -11.03 -5.14
CA GLY A 120 9.82 -11.88 -4.90
C GLY A 120 10.99 -11.50 -5.81
N PHE A 121 10.73 -11.23 -7.09
CA PHE A 121 11.73 -10.71 -8.02
C PHE A 121 12.29 -9.35 -7.57
N SER A 122 11.45 -8.40 -7.13
CA SER A 122 11.93 -7.12 -6.61
C SER A 122 12.76 -7.25 -5.33
N ILE A 123 12.47 -8.24 -4.47
CA ILE A 123 13.30 -8.52 -3.30
C ILE A 123 14.65 -9.11 -3.74
N LEU A 124 14.67 -10.03 -4.70
CA LEU A 124 15.91 -10.59 -5.22
C LEU A 124 16.78 -9.54 -5.93
N GLU A 125 16.16 -8.59 -6.63
CA GLU A 125 16.82 -7.44 -7.24
C GLU A 125 17.52 -6.55 -6.19
N SER A 126 17.06 -6.51 -4.93
CA SER A 126 17.73 -5.73 -3.88
C SER A 126 19.10 -6.29 -3.46
N ILE A 127 19.45 -7.51 -3.87
CA ILE A 127 20.72 -8.16 -3.51
C ILE A 127 21.77 -7.81 -4.59
N PRO A 128 22.82 -7.02 -4.28
CA PRO A 128 23.78 -6.54 -5.28
C PRO A 128 24.55 -7.68 -5.96
N GLN A 129 24.89 -8.72 -5.20
CA GLN A 129 25.59 -9.91 -5.69
C GLN A 129 24.85 -10.61 -6.84
N LEU A 130 23.51 -10.58 -6.82
CA LEU A 130 22.67 -11.23 -7.81
C LEU A 130 22.53 -10.37 -9.08
N ILE A 131 22.56 -9.04 -8.92
CA ILE A 131 22.60 -8.10 -10.06
C ILE A 131 23.92 -8.26 -10.82
N ASP A 132 25.05 -8.33 -10.11
CA ASP A 132 26.37 -8.44 -10.73
C ASP A 132 26.52 -9.73 -11.56
N GLN A 133 25.90 -10.83 -11.12
CA GLN A 133 25.95 -12.12 -11.83
C GLN A 133 24.99 -12.22 -13.02
N THR A 134 23.78 -11.65 -12.90
CA THR A 134 22.71 -11.82 -13.92
C THR A 134 22.71 -10.69 -14.95
N GLY A 135 23.31 -9.55 -14.60
CA GLY A 135 23.33 -8.32 -15.38
C GLY A 135 22.03 -7.51 -15.25
N PRO A 136 22.10 -6.17 -15.33
CA PRO A 136 20.94 -5.29 -15.11
C PRO A 136 19.84 -5.42 -16.17
N GLN A 137 20.19 -5.89 -17.38
CA GLN A 137 19.24 -6.04 -18.49
C GLN A 137 18.19 -7.13 -18.24
N ALA A 138 18.57 -8.23 -17.62
CA ALA A 138 17.65 -9.33 -17.31
C ALA A 138 16.57 -8.90 -16.30
N TRP A 139 16.97 -8.16 -15.26
CA TRP A 139 16.07 -7.58 -14.27
C TRP A 139 15.11 -6.55 -14.88
N LEU A 140 15.62 -5.69 -15.76
CA LEU A 140 14.80 -4.73 -16.49
C LEU A 140 13.71 -5.42 -17.34
N ILE A 141 14.06 -6.48 -18.07
CA ILE A 141 13.12 -7.26 -18.88
C ILE A 141 12.07 -7.94 -18.00
N ALA A 142 12.49 -8.58 -16.90
CA ALA A 142 11.57 -9.22 -15.97
C ALA A 142 10.57 -8.21 -15.38
N ASN A 143 11.07 -7.06 -14.93
CA ASN A 143 10.24 -5.96 -14.42
C ASN A 143 9.29 -5.41 -15.50
N ALA A 144 9.74 -5.30 -16.76
CA ALA A 144 8.90 -4.88 -17.87
C ALA A 144 7.74 -5.86 -18.14
N ILE A 145 7.99 -7.17 -18.03
CA ILE A 145 6.95 -8.20 -18.18
C ILE A 145 5.90 -8.04 -17.08
N PHE A 146 6.31 -7.98 -15.81
CA PHE A 146 5.36 -7.80 -14.70
C PHE A 146 4.58 -6.49 -14.81
N PHE A 147 5.26 -5.39 -15.16
CA PHE A 147 4.62 -4.11 -15.42
C PHE A 147 3.56 -4.19 -16.51
N SER A 148 3.84 -4.89 -17.61
CA SER A 148 2.87 -5.05 -18.70
C SER A 148 1.60 -5.78 -18.25
N ILE A 149 1.75 -6.82 -17.42
CA ILE A 149 0.64 -7.59 -16.86
C ILE A 149 -0.20 -6.73 -15.91
N PHE A 150 0.44 -6.01 -14.98
CA PHE A 150 -0.28 -5.16 -14.03
C PHE A 150 -0.97 -3.97 -14.72
N THR A 151 -0.32 -3.39 -15.74
CA THR A 151 -0.92 -2.32 -16.54
C THR A 151 -2.15 -2.81 -17.29
N PHE A 152 -2.06 -3.98 -17.92
CA PHE A 152 -3.20 -4.60 -18.60
C PHE A 152 -4.36 -4.87 -17.63
N GLU A 153 -4.07 -5.43 -16.45
CA GLU A 153 -5.08 -5.67 -15.42
C GLU A 153 -5.73 -4.37 -14.93
N ALA A 154 -4.92 -3.33 -14.64
CA ALA A 154 -5.42 -2.03 -14.19
C ALA A 154 -6.32 -1.38 -15.25
N CYS A 155 -5.90 -1.40 -16.51
CA CYS A 155 -6.69 -0.90 -17.64
C CYS A 155 -8.00 -1.69 -17.82
N ALA A 156 -7.94 -3.03 -17.75
CA ALA A 156 -9.12 -3.88 -17.86
C ALA A 156 -10.14 -3.56 -16.76
N ARG A 157 -9.69 -3.33 -15.52
CA ARG A 157 -10.55 -2.93 -14.40
C ARG A 157 -11.19 -1.58 -14.61
N VAL A 158 -10.39 -0.57 -14.95
CA VAL A 158 -10.87 0.79 -15.19
C VAL A 158 -11.89 0.81 -16.35
N ALA A 159 -11.67 0.03 -17.40
CA ALA A 159 -12.61 -0.11 -18.52
C ALA A 159 -13.95 -0.79 -18.14
N CYS A 160 -13.99 -1.56 -17.05
CA CYS A 160 -15.20 -2.23 -16.57
C CYS A 160 -16.10 -1.34 -15.71
N TYR A 161 -15.59 -0.23 -15.17
CA TYR A 161 -16.35 0.65 -14.29
C TYR A 161 -17.38 1.48 -15.06
N VAL A 162 -18.65 1.38 -14.65
CA VAL A 162 -19.75 2.18 -15.22
C VAL A 162 -20.52 2.87 -14.09
N PRO A 163 -20.54 4.21 -14.03
CA PRO A 163 -19.81 5.19 -14.86
C PRO A 163 -18.31 5.31 -14.47
N PHE A 164 -17.46 5.69 -15.44
CA PHE A 164 -16.00 5.78 -15.30
C PHE A 164 -15.53 6.65 -14.14
N HIS A 165 -16.24 7.75 -13.83
CA HIS A 165 -15.85 8.63 -12.72
C HIS A 165 -15.88 7.93 -11.35
N ARG A 166 -16.69 6.86 -11.19
CA ARG A 166 -16.71 6.08 -9.95
C ARG A 166 -15.46 5.23 -9.78
N ALA A 167 -14.70 5.00 -10.85
CA ALA A 167 -13.41 4.32 -10.78
C ALA A 167 -12.45 5.09 -9.84
N PHE A 168 -12.43 6.42 -9.93
CA PHE A 168 -11.53 7.25 -9.10
C PHE A 168 -12.00 7.42 -7.65
N ALA A 169 -13.25 7.07 -7.34
CA ALA A 169 -13.75 7.08 -5.98
C ALA A 169 -13.35 5.81 -5.20
N ASP A 170 -12.92 4.75 -5.90
CA ASP A 170 -12.50 3.51 -5.28
C ASP A 170 -11.00 3.54 -4.91
N GLY A 171 -10.69 3.45 -3.62
CA GLY A 171 -9.32 3.39 -3.11
C GLY A 171 -8.52 2.20 -3.68
N PHE A 172 -9.17 1.10 -4.04
CA PHE A 172 -8.46 -0.06 -4.61
C PHE A 172 -7.95 0.18 -6.03
N ILE A 173 -8.56 1.09 -6.80
CA ILE A 173 -8.05 1.50 -8.12
C ILE A 173 -6.79 2.35 -7.97
N TRP A 174 -6.74 3.20 -6.95
CA TRP A 174 -5.52 3.95 -6.63
C TRP A 174 -4.37 3.03 -6.25
N LEU A 175 -4.62 1.95 -5.52
CA LEU A 175 -3.61 0.93 -5.24
C LEU A 175 -3.12 0.26 -6.53
N ASP A 176 -4.03 -0.11 -7.44
CA ASP A 176 -3.68 -0.69 -8.75
C ASP A 176 -2.81 0.28 -9.56
N ILE A 177 -3.13 1.58 -9.60
CA ILE A 177 -2.30 2.61 -10.26
C ILE A 177 -0.93 2.70 -9.59
N LEU A 178 -0.89 2.78 -8.26
CA LEU A 178 0.35 2.91 -7.50
C LEU A 178 1.31 1.73 -7.71
N THR A 179 0.80 0.54 -8.05
CA THR A 179 1.65 -0.61 -8.40
C THR A 179 2.41 -0.46 -9.73
N VAL A 180 1.89 0.36 -10.64
CA VAL A 180 2.40 0.58 -12.00
C VAL A 180 3.36 1.79 -12.03
N VAL A 181 3.13 2.78 -11.18
CA VAL A 181 3.89 4.05 -11.14
C VAL A 181 5.41 3.86 -11.01
N PRO A 182 5.97 3.05 -10.08
CA PRO A 182 7.41 2.99 -9.86
C PRO A 182 8.19 2.64 -11.14
N PHE A 183 7.72 1.64 -11.88
CA PHE A 183 8.37 1.23 -13.13
C PHE A 183 8.17 2.24 -14.25
N LEU A 184 6.98 2.89 -14.31
CA LEU A 184 6.74 3.95 -15.29
C LEU A 184 7.71 5.12 -15.10
N VAL A 185 7.94 5.53 -13.84
CA VAL A 185 8.91 6.59 -13.51
C VAL A 185 10.34 6.14 -13.84
N SER A 186 10.73 4.91 -13.51
CA SER A 186 12.04 4.38 -13.88
C SER A 186 12.25 4.35 -15.40
N LEU A 187 11.23 3.96 -16.18
CA LEU A 187 11.29 3.97 -17.64
C LEU A 187 11.43 5.39 -18.20
N LEU A 188 10.65 6.34 -17.67
CA LEU A 188 10.75 7.75 -18.04
C LEU A 188 12.11 8.33 -17.67
N ALA A 189 12.68 7.96 -16.53
CA ALA A 189 14.01 8.38 -16.12
C ALA A 189 15.07 7.85 -17.09
N ILE A 190 15.01 6.58 -17.48
CA ILE A 190 15.92 5.99 -18.49
C ILE A 190 15.78 6.71 -19.83
N ALA A 191 14.55 6.97 -20.29
CA ALA A 191 14.31 7.71 -21.53
C ALA A 191 14.83 9.15 -21.46
N ALA A 192 14.74 9.78 -20.28
CA ALA A 192 15.20 11.14 -20.02
C ALA A 192 16.71 11.26 -19.77
N ARG A 193 17.46 10.16 -19.58
CA ARG A 193 18.94 10.18 -19.43
C ARG A 193 19.69 10.75 -20.63
N GLY A 194 19.01 10.95 -21.77
CA GLY A 194 19.52 11.77 -22.86
C GLY A 194 19.60 13.28 -22.56
N LEU A 195 19.04 13.74 -21.44
CA LEU A 195 19.06 15.13 -20.99
C LEU A 195 20.05 15.33 -19.82
N PRO A 196 20.98 16.28 -19.90
CA PRO A 196 22.06 16.47 -18.92
C PRO A 196 21.64 17.02 -17.54
N LEU A 197 20.34 17.12 -17.24
CA LEU A 197 19.81 17.76 -16.03
C LEU A 197 19.64 16.82 -14.81
N LEU A 198 20.05 15.56 -14.91
CA LEU A 198 19.64 14.49 -13.98
C LEU A 198 20.80 13.76 -13.30
N SER A 199 21.86 14.47 -12.89
CA SER A 199 22.94 13.89 -12.07
C SER A 199 22.49 13.40 -10.69
N SER A 200 21.33 13.89 -10.19
CA SER A 200 20.68 13.42 -8.96
C SER A 200 19.73 12.23 -9.17
N ALA A 201 19.59 11.71 -10.40
CA ALA A 201 18.63 10.66 -10.70
C ALA A 201 18.96 9.31 -10.06
N GLU A 202 20.23 9.05 -9.72
CA GLU A 202 20.64 7.77 -9.13
C GLU A 202 20.04 7.55 -7.73
N GLN A 203 19.99 8.58 -6.89
CA GLN A 203 19.35 8.49 -5.57
C GLN A 203 17.84 8.28 -5.68
N TRP A 204 17.19 9.02 -6.58
CA TRP A 204 15.75 8.86 -6.82
C TRP A 204 15.40 7.49 -7.38
N GLN A 205 16.27 6.90 -8.21
CA GLN A 205 16.06 5.56 -8.73
C GLN A 205 16.02 4.51 -7.60
N ARG A 206 16.94 4.57 -6.64
CA ARG A 206 16.95 3.66 -5.48
C ARG A 206 15.67 3.75 -4.65
N VAL A 207 15.16 4.98 -4.47
CA VAL A 207 13.89 5.22 -3.76
C VAL A 207 12.71 4.64 -4.55
N LEU A 208 12.68 4.80 -5.88
CA LEU A 208 11.66 4.23 -6.75
C LEU A 208 11.69 2.69 -6.78
N GLU A 209 12.88 2.10 -6.73
CA GLU A 209 13.06 0.65 -6.60
C GLU A 209 12.50 0.14 -5.26
N ALA A 210 12.73 0.86 -4.16
CA ALA A 210 12.13 0.53 -2.86
C ALA A 210 10.60 0.56 -2.91
N PHE A 211 10.02 1.51 -3.66
CA PHE A 211 8.58 1.57 -3.92
C PHE A 211 8.05 0.40 -4.76
N GLY A 212 8.90 -0.42 -5.39
CA GLY A 212 8.48 -1.67 -6.04
C GLY A 212 7.76 -2.62 -5.09
N SER A 213 8.10 -2.59 -3.79
CA SER A 213 7.44 -3.38 -2.75
C SER A 213 5.97 -3.00 -2.52
N ILE A 214 5.54 -1.80 -2.93
CA ILE A 214 4.13 -1.37 -2.86
C ILE A 214 3.19 -2.32 -3.62
N ARG A 215 3.70 -3.06 -4.61
CA ARG A 215 2.94 -4.08 -5.34
C ARG A 215 2.28 -5.10 -4.39
N LEU A 216 2.85 -5.34 -3.21
CA LEU A 216 2.25 -6.17 -2.16
C LEU A 216 0.91 -5.63 -1.65
N LEU A 217 0.70 -4.31 -1.63
CA LEU A 217 -0.57 -3.72 -1.22
C LEU A 217 -1.73 -4.14 -2.14
N LYS A 218 -1.43 -4.57 -3.36
CA LYS A 218 -2.43 -5.17 -4.27
C LYS A 218 -3.03 -6.45 -3.68
N LEU A 219 -2.30 -7.19 -2.84
CA LEU A 219 -2.82 -8.38 -2.14
C LEU A 219 -3.91 -8.01 -1.12
N CYS A 220 -3.85 -6.81 -0.53
CA CYS A 220 -4.91 -6.30 0.34
C CYS A 220 -6.26 -6.19 -0.38
N ARG A 221 -6.25 -6.08 -1.73
CA ARG A 221 -7.48 -6.14 -2.52
C ARG A 221 -8.10 -7.54 -2.53
N TYR A 222 -7.31 -8.58 -2.35
CA TYR A 222 -7.77 -9.95 -2.47
C TYR A 222 -8.12 -10.58 -1.14
N ASP A 223 -7.62 -10.00 -0.05
CA ASP A 223 -7.92 -10.38 1.30
C ASP A 223 -9.20 -9.68 1.81
N GLU A 224 -10.08 -10.46 2.43
CA GLU A 224 -11.29 -9.95 3.08
C GLU A 224 -10.93 -9.21 4.38
N GLY A 225 -9.90 -9.70 5.08
CA GLY A 225 -9.39 -9.11 6.31
C GLY A 225 -8.91 -7.67 6.09
N ALA A 226 -8.10 -7.45 5.06
CA ALA A 226 -7.65 -6.12 4.68
C ALA A 226 -8.80 -5.15 4.34
N GLY A 227 -9.88 -5.63 3.70
CA GLY A 227 -11.07 -4.82 3.45
C GLY A 227 -11.81 -4.42 4.73
N LEU A 228 -11.90 -5.32 5.70
CA LEU A 228 -12.46 -5.03 7.02
C LEU A 228 -11.57 -4.06 7.80
N LEU A 229 -10.26 -4.28 7.79
CA LEU A 229 -9.26 -3.40 8.41
C LEU A 229 -9.34 -1.99 7.82
N TRP A 230 -9.42 -1.85 6.49
CA TRP A 230 -9.56 -0.56 5.83
C TRP A 230 -10.84 0.17 6.25
N ARG A 231 -11.97 -0.54 6.34
CA ARG A 231 -13.24 0.03 6.80
C ARG A 231 -13.20 0.43 8.27
N ALA A 232 -12.57 -0.38 9.12
CA ALA A 232 -12.38 -0.06 10.53
C ALA A 232 -11.47 1.16 10.68
N PHE A 233 -10.31 1.15 10.00
CA PHE A 233 -9.35 2.25 9.98
C PHE A 233 -9.99 3.57 9.52
N SER A 234 -10.73 3.55 8.41
CA SER A 234 -11.39 4.74 7.87
C SER A 234 -12.45 5.33 8.81
N ARG A 235 -13.07 4.50 9.66
CA ARG A 235 -14.02 4.97 10.68
C ARG A 235 -13.30 5.51 11.91
N SER A 236 -12.20 4.87 12.31
CA SER A 236 -11.42 5.27 13.47
C SER A 236 -10.55 6.50 13.20
N VAL A 237 -10.15 6.79 11.96
CA VAL A 237 -9.24 7.91 11.64
C VAL A 237 -9.80 9.27 12.06
N ALA A 238 -11.11 9.47 11.94
CA ALA A 238 -11.78 10.70 12.36
C ALA A 238 -11.67 10.92 13.89
N GLN A 239 -11.66 9.84 14.66
CA GLN A 239 -11.51 9.89 16.12
C GLN A 239 -10.02 9.91 16.54
N LEU A 240 -9.14 9.33 15.72
CA LEU A 240 -7.71 9.21 16.00
C LEU A 240 -6.95 10.52 15.78
N TYR A 241 -7.48 11.45 14.98
CA TYR A 241 -6.80 12.70 14.68
C TYR A 241 -6.51 13.54 15.93
N VAL A 242 -7.45 13.65 16.87
CA VAL A 242 -7.28 14.43 18.11
C VAL A 242 -6.17 13.87 19.02
N PRO A 243 -6.16 12.58 19.40
CA PRO A 243 -5.07 12.03 20.21
C PRO A 243 -3.73 12.03 19.48
N LEU A 244 -3.70 11.85 18.15
CA LEU A 244 -2.46 11.97 17.37
C LEU A 244 -1.89 13.40 17.43
N PHE A 245 -2.75 14.41 17.36
CA PHE A 245 -2.36 15.81 17.52
C PHE A 245 -1.81 16.11 18.91
N MET A 246 -2.48 15.63 19.97
CA MET A 246 -1.99 15.78 21.34
C MET A 246 -0.66 15.06 21.57
N LEU A 247 -0.49 13.86 21.00
CA LEU A 247 0.77 13.13 21.03
C LEU A 247 1.89 13.93 20.34
N LEU A 248 1.60 14.56 19.20
CA LEU A 248 2.59 15.36 18.48
C LEU A 248 3.02 16.60 19.28
N ILE A 249 2.08 17.31 19.92
CA ILE A 249 2.41 18.42 20.83
C ILE A 249 3.23 17.93 22.01
N LEU A 250 2.87 16.79 22.60
CA LEU A 250 3.60 16.21 23.73
C LEU A 250 5.03 15.83 23.32
N VAL A 251 5.21 15.15 22.19
CA VAL A 251 6.53 14.77 21.68
C VAL A 251 7.36 16.02 21.35
N ALA A 252 6.78 17.02 20.68
CA ALA A 252 7.48 18.26 20.36
C ALA A 252 7.90 19.03 21.61
N SER A 253 6.99 19.20 22.58
CA SER A 253 7.29 19.92 23.83
C SER A 253 8.31 19.17 24.69
N CYS A 254 8.14 17.87 24.91
CA CYS A 254 9.13 17.05 25.62
C CYS A 254 10.49 17.06 24.92
N SER A 255 10.52 17.00 23.59
CA SER A 255 11.78 17.10 22.83
C SER A 255 12.47 18.45 23.03
N THR A 256 11.73 19.56 23.11
CA THR A 256 12.35 20.88 23.39
C THR A 256 12.88 21.00 24.81
N VAL A 257 12.14 20.49 25.80
CA VAL A 257 12.59 20.50 27.20
C VAL A 257 13.82 19.61 27.36
N LEU A 258 13.77 18.39 26.81
CA LEU A 258 14.90 17.47 26.84
C LEU A 258 16.12 18.07 26.13
N PHE A 259 15.91 18.70 24.96
CA PHE A 259 16.97 19.44 24.28
C PHE A 259 17.58 20.48 25.20
N HIS A 260 16.80 21.34 25.87
CA HIS A 260 17.38 22.34 26.78
C HIS A 260 18.00 21.77 28.06
N LEU A 261 17.58 20.59 28.52
CA LEU A 261 18.15 19.93 29.68
C LEU A 261 19.47 19.21 29.35
N GLU A 262 19.56 18.61 28.17
CA GLU A 262 20.76 17.92 27.68
C GLU A 262 21.70 18.83 26.88
N TYR A 263 21.23 20.02 26.48
CA TYR A 263 22.05 21.07 25.90
C TYR A 263 22.94 21.65 27.00
N ASP A 264 23.95 20.87 27.36
CA ASP A 264 25.08 21.33 28.14
C ASP A 264 25.86 22.35 27.30
N ASP A 265 26.07 23.54 27.85
CA ASP A 265 27.02 24.54 27.34
C ASP A 265 28.46 23.96 27.18
N ALA A 266 28.71 22.76 27.73
CA ALA A 266 29.94 22.01 27.58
C ALA A 266 30.29 21.72 26.10
N ILE A 267 29.30 21.54 25.22
CA ILE A 267 29.54 21.37 23.77
C ILE A 267 30.14 22.65 23.17
N ASP A 268 29.74 23.82 23.66
CA ASP A 268 30.30 25.10 23.22
C ASP A 268 31.73 25.28 23.76
N THR A 269 32.03 24.87 25.00
CA THR A 269 33.41 24.88 25.50
C THR A 269 34.33 23.91 24.75
N CYS A 270 33.83 22.75 24.34
CA CYS A 270 34.59 21.77 23.56
C CYS A 270 34.79 22.32 22.12
N GLY A 271 33.78 22.94 21.50
CA GLY A 271 33.93 23.64 20.22
C GLY A 271 34.92 24.81 20.27
N VAL A 272 34.96 25.58 21.36
CA VAL A 272 35.96 26.63 21.59
C VAL A 272 37.35 26.03 21.80
N ALA A 273 37.49 24.93 22.53
CA ALA A 273 38.75 24.21 22.72
C ALA A 273 39.28 23.61 21.40
N TRP A 274 38.42 23.06 20.55
CA TRP A 274 38.79 22.54 19.23
C TRP A 274 39.14 23.64 18.22
N ARG A 275 38.44 24.79 18.28
CA ARG A 275 38.84 25.99 17.53
C ARG A 275 40.19 26.52 18.01
N ALA A 276 40.46 26.51 19.31
CA ALA A 276 41.77 26.84 19.87
C ALA A 276 42.85 25.82 19.47
N ALA A 277 42.49 24.55 19.24
CA ALA A 277 43.35 23.51 18.69
C ALA A 277 43.50 23.56 17.15
N GLY A 278 42.90 24.55 16.48
CA GLY A 278 43.07 24.79 15.04
C GLY A 278 42.20 23.92 14.10
N VAL A 279 41.15 23.27 14.62
CA VAL A 279 40.20 22.50 13.79
C VAL A 279 39.18 23.45 13.15
N SER A 280 38.94 23.28 11.84
CA SER A 280 38.03 24.15 11.09
C SER A 280 36.56 23.91 11.46
N ALA A 281 35.77 24.99 11.46
CA ALA A 281 34.34 24.92 11.78
C ALA A 281 33.55 24.05 10.78
N ASP A 282 33.98 24.00 9.52
CA ASP A 282 33.34 23.22 8.46
C ASP A 282 33.42 21.71 8.71
N PHE A 283 34.55 21.24 9.28
CA PHE A 283 34.73 19.84 9.65
C PHE A 283 33.80 19.41 10.80
N LEU A 284 33.61 20.29 11.78
CA LEU A 284 32.71 20.04 12.92
C LEU A 284 31.23 20.02 12.49
N TYR A 285 30.86 20.80 11.48
CA TYR A 285 29.47 20.90 11.02
C TYR A 285 29.06 19.77 10.05
N GLN A 286 30.02 19.14 9.37
CA GLN A 286 29.76 18.09 8.37
C GLN A 286 29.51 16.68 8.95
N GLN A 287 29.66 16.48 10.25
CA GLN A 287 29.46 15.19 10.92
C GLN A 287 28.17 15.21 11.75
N PRO A 288 27.02 14.68 11.25
CA PRO A 288 25.73 14.88 11.89
C PRO A 288 25.47 14.02 13.14
N ALA A 289 26.37 13.13 13.55
CA ALA A 289 26.10 12.18 14.63
C ALA A 289 27.36 11.50 15.19
N VAL A 290 28.46 12.24 15.40
CA VAL A 290 29.48 11.72 16.29
C VAL A 290 29.17 12.29 17.67
N SER A 291 28.41 11.52 18.45
CA SER A 291 28.41 11.63 19.90
C SER A 291 29.83 11.34 20.37
N TRP A 292 30.71 12.34 20.30
CA TRP A 292 31.97 12.30 21.01
C TRP A 292 31.57 12.32 22.48
N ASP A 293 31.53 11.15 23.12
CA ASP A 293 31.42 11.07 24.57
C ASP A 293 32.37 12.12 25.15
N CYS A 294 31.80 13.00 25.97
CA CYS A 294 32.48 14.19 26.50
C CYS A 294 33.71 13.86 27.37
N ASP A 295 34.03 12.57 27.55
CA ASP A 295 35.21 12.05 28.25
C ASP A 295 36.54 12.54 27.64
N VAL A 296 36.60 12.80 26.33
CA VAL A 296 37.81 13.39 25.72
C VAL A 296 37.99 14.85 26.16
N CYS A 297 36.90 15.59 26.37
CA CYS A 297 36.95 16.99 26.80
C CYS A 297 37.15 17.10 28.34
N LEU A 298 36.63 16.16 29.15
CA LEU A 298 36.84 16.15 30.61
C LEU A 298 38.31 15.91 31.04
N ASN A 299 39.06 15.11 30.28
CA ASN A 299 40.47 14.83 30.57
C ASN A 299 41.43 15.96 30.15
N MET A 300 40.94 16.96 29.41
CA MET A 300 41.77 18.09 28.97
C MET A 300 42.00 19.11 30.08
N THR A 301 41.11 19.18 31.08
CA THR A 301 41.21 20.16 32.19
C THR A 301 42.06 19.71 33.37
N THR A 302 42.31 18.40 33.55
CA THR A 302 42.98 17.87 34.76
C THR A 302 44.34 17.24 34.51
N SER A 303 44.78 17.13 33.26
CA SER A 303 46.03 16.47 32.90
C SER A 303 46.97 17.43 32.17
N THR A 304 47.92 18.02 32.90
CA THR A 304 49.20 18.50 32.36
C THR A 304 50.07 17.38 31.77
N THR A 305 49.56 16.15 31.67
CA THR A 305 50.21 15.05 30.97
C THR A 305 49.54 14.79 29.63
N ALA A 306 50.24 15.23 28.59
CA ALA A 306 50.17 14.82 27.20
C ALA A 306 49.00 13.91 26.84
N VAL A 307 47.98 14.50 26.22
CA VAL A 307 47.11 13.79 25.28
C VAL A 307 48.03 12.98 24.38
N VAL A 308 47.84 11.67 24.35
CA VAL A 308 48.46 10.79 23.36
C VAL A 308 48.10 11.36 22.00
N ARG A 309 49.03 12.12 21.42
CA ARG A 309 49.01 12.44 20.01
C ARG A 309 49.14 11.10 19.33
N ASP A 310 48.03 10.52 18.90
CA ASP A 310 48.09 9.70 17.70
C ASP A 310 48.45 10.66 16.57
N LEU A 311 49.77 10.92 16.46
CA LEU A 311 50.33 11.74 15.41
C LEU A 311 49.87 11.12 14.10
N CYS A 312 49.01 11.83 13.37
CA CYS A 312 48.89 11.61 11.95
C CYS A 312 50.30 11.76 11.37
N ARG A 313 50.96 10.63 11.06
CA ARG A 313 52.35 10.60 10.59
C ARG A 313 52.51 11.39 9.28
N THR A 314 51.42 11.53 8.54
CA THR A 314 51.31 12.27 7.29
C THR A 314 51.27 13.78 7.50
N CYS A 315 50.72 14.28 8.63
CA CYS A 315 50.57 15.70 8.91
C CYS A 315 51.49 16.24 10.02
N LYS A 316 52.65 15.64 10.28
CA LYS A 316 53.60 16.13 11.32
C LYS A 316 52.97 16.34 12.72
N GLY A 317 51.89 15.61 13.05
CA GLY A 317 51.23 15.68 14.36
C GLY A 317 50.15 16.74 14.53
N TYR A 318 49.64 17.35 13.46
CA TYR A 318 48.42 18.15 13.53
C TYR A 318 47.18 17.27 13.75
N PRO A 319 46.15 17.79 14.45
CA PRO A 319 44.90 17.08 14.65
C PRO A 319 44.15 16.89 13.30
N PRO A 320 43.33 15.83 13.18
CA PRO A 320 42.49 15.60 12.01
C PRO A 320 41.59 16.83 11.77
N GLY A 321 41.62 17.38 10.55
CA GLY A 321 40.83 18.56 10.15
C GLY A 321 41.58 19.91 10.15
N HIS A 322 42.86 19.95 10.51
CA HIS A 322 43.72 21.14 10.33
C HIS A 322 43.91 21.46 8.83
N PRO A 323 44.03 22.73 8.39
CA PRO A 323 44.23 23.08 6.98
C PRO A 323 45.48 22.43 6.35
N GLU A 324 46.52 22.14 7.14
CA GLU A 324 47.69 21.38 6.67
C GLU A 324 47.43 19.88 6.41
N CYS A 325 46.28 19.34 6.85
CA CYS A 325 45.81 17.99 6.53
C CYS A 325 44.73 17.97 5.43
N ALA A 326 44.34 19.11 4.87
CA ALA A 326 43.33 19.16 3.82
C ALA A 326 43.85 18.49 2.53
N GLY A 327 43.23 17.39 2.13
CA GLY A 327 43.61 16.62 0.92
C GLY A 327 44.42 15.35 1.21
N VAL A 328 44.68 15.02 2.47
CA VAL A 328 45.22 13.70 2.86
C VAL A 328 44.04 12.76 3.11
N PRO A 329 43.95 11.59 2.46
CA PRO A 329 42.89 10.64 2.74
C PRO A 329 43.01 10.15 4.18
N PHE A 330 41.90 10.22 4.92
CA PHE A 330 41.76 9.64 6.26
C PHE A 330 41.70 8.12 6.20
#